data_AF-A0A9N9JCE1-F1
#
_entry.id   AF-A0A9N9JCE1-F1
#
_cell.length_a   1.000
_cell.length_b   1.000
_cell.length_c   1.000
_cell.angle_alpha   90.00
_cell.angle_beta   90.00
_cell.angle_gamma   90.00
#
_symmetry.space_group_name_H-M   'P 1'
#
loop_
_entity.id
_entity.type
_entity.pdbx_description
1 polymer ?
#
loop_
_entity_poly.entity_id
_entity_poly.type
_entity_poly.pdbx_seq_one_letter_code
_entity_poly.pdbx_strand_id
1 'polypeptide(L)'
;TVRLIKKFLGDGVIDHMIVAFSGVTKKQTEENRIESRLNPSMKEFLKSIKNRWIISPNPDIFNKNDKVVKKNMASTREMIIKFNNAYNLQNFKEAR
;
A
#
# COMPACT_ATOMS: atom_id res chain seq x y z
N THR A 1 -5.60 -1.69 14.16
CA THR A 1 -6.05 -1.31 12.80
C THR A 1 -6.35 -2.50 11.91
N VAL A 2 -5.38 -3.36 11.54
CA VAL A 2 -5.60 -4.51 10.62
C VAL A 2 -6.72 -5.46 11.08
N ARG A 3 -6.80 -5.75 12.39
CA ARG A 3 -7.88 -6.56 12.96
C ARG A 3 -9.27 -5.99 12.68
N LEU A 4 -9.43 -4.67 12.71
CA LEU A 4 -10.72 -4.01 12.42
C LEU A 4 -11.06 -4.09 10.94
N ILE A 5 -10.06 -3.91 10.06
CA ILE A 5 -10.21 -4.06 8.61
C ILE A 5 -10.69 -5.48 8.29
N LYS A 6 -10.04 -6.51 8.84
CA LYS A 6 -10.46 -7.92 8.68
C LYS A 6 -11.85 -8.19 9.26
N LYS A 7 -12.17 -7.63 10.43
CA LYS A 7 -13.49 -7.80 11.05
C LYS A 7 -14.61 -7.23 10.15
N PHE A 8 -14.35 -6.13 9.48
CA PHE A 8 -15.35 -5.44 8.64
C PHE A 8 -15.40 -5.98 7.21
N LEU A 9 -14.25 -6.25 6.61
CA LEU A 9 -14.11 -6.66 5.20
C LEU A 9 -13.86 -8.17 5.04
N GLY A 10 -13.88 -8.97 6.10
CA GLY A 10 -13.52 -10.38 6.05
C GLY A 10 -12.00 -10.62 5.94
N ASP A 11 -11.57 -11.85 6.22
CA ASP A 11 -10.14 -12.19 6.24
C ASP A 11 -9.47 -12.14 4.86
N GLY A 12 -10.24 -12.37 3.79
CA GLY A 12 -9.76 -12.33 2.41
C GLY A 12 -9.33 -10.95 1.92
N VAL A 13 -9.64 -9.87 2.67
CA VAL A 13 -9.22 -8.50 2.32
C VAL A 13 -7.71 -8.35 2.23
N ILE A 14 -6.95 -9.13 3.01
CA ILE A 14 -5.47 -9.11 3.03
C ILE A 14 -4.89 -9.32 1.62
N ASP A 15 -5.56 -10.13 0.79
CA ASP A 15 -5.12 -10.41 -0.57
C ASP A 15 -5.30 -9.23 -1.54
N HIS A 16 -6.05 -8.19 -1.13
CA HIS A 16 -6.37 -7.00 -1.93
C HIS A 16 -5.86 -5.70 -1.29
N MET A 17 -4.99 -5.78 -0.27
CA MET A 17 -4.41 -4.61 0.40
C MET A 17 -3.08 -4.18 -0.23
N ILE A 18 -2.92 -2.85 -0.35
CA ILE A 18 -1.65 -2.15 -0.58
C ILE A 18 -1.47 -1.17 0.58
N VAL A 19 -0.28 -1.12 1.18
CA VAL A 19 0.05 -0.17 2.26
C VAL A 19 0.81 1.02 1.69
N ALA A 20 0.33 2.24 1.95
CA ALA A 20 1.05 3.46 1.61
C ALA A 20 1.74 4.06 2.84
N PHE A 21 3.04 4.26 2.74
CA PHE A 21 3.82 4.98 3.76
C PHE A 21 3.90 6.45 3.39
N SER A 22 3.12 7.28 4.09
CA SER A 22 3.14 8.74 4.00
C SER A 22 4.05 9.34 5.08
N GLY A 23 4.45 10.61 4.90
CA GLY A 23 5.26 11.33 5.91
C GLY A 23 6.69 10.81 6.07
N VAL A 24 7.20 10.07 5.07
CA VAL A 24 8.59 9.62 5.06
C VAL A 24 9.52 10.76 4.66
N THR A 25 10.77 10.69 5.11
CA THR A 25 11.78 11.72 4.79
C THR A 25 12.13 11.71 3.30
N LYS A 26 12.66 12.84 2.80
CA LYS A 26 13.21 12.94 1.43
C LYS A 26 14.18 11.80 1.11
N LYS A 27 15.15 11.58 2.00
CA LYS A 27 16.16 10.51 1.88
C LYS A 27 15.53 9.12 1.75
N GLN A 28 14.55 8.79 2.60
CA GLN A 28 13.86 7.50 2.53
C GLN A 28 13.07 7.32 1.22
N THR A 29 12.48 8.40 0.71
CA THR A 29 11.73 8.40 -0.55
C THR A 29 12.65 8.17 -1.75
N GLU A 30 13.82 8.83 -1.77
CA GLU A 30 14.81 8.71 -2.84
C GLU A 30 15.52 7.34 -2.83
N GLU A 31 15.88 6.85 -1.64
CA GLU A 31 16.52 5.54 -1.48
C GLU A 31 15.54 4.37 -1.66
N ASN A 32 14.23 4.62 -1.56
CA ASN A 32 13.17 3.60 -1.57
C ASN A 32 13.41 2.48 -0.53
N ARG A 33 13.91 2.85 0.65
CA ARG A 33 14.32 1.91 1.70
C ARG A 33 13.64 2.25 3.02
N ILE A 34 12.48 1.64 3.25
CA ILE A 34 11.73 1.79 4.50
C ILE A 34 11.73 0.51 5.34
N GLU A 35 11.77 -0.66 4.69
CA GLU A 35 11.62 -1.95 5.38
C GLU A 35 12.62 -2.15 6.52
N SER A 36 13.87 -1.70 6.36
CA SER A 36 14.90 -1.82 7.41
C SER A 36 14.56 -1.05 8.68
N ARG A 37 13.73 0.00 8.58
CA ARG A 37 13.30 0.86 9.69
C ARG A 37 12.00 0.40 10.35
N LEU A 38 11.32 -0.60 9.78
CA LEU A 38 10.07 -1.11 10.32
C LEU A 38 10.32 -2.00 11.54
N ASN A 39 9.45 -1.87 12.54
CA ASN A 39 9.41 -2.81 13.67
C ASN A 39 8.99 -4.22 13.18
N PRO A 40 9.28 -5.28 13.97
CA PRO A 40 8.98 -6.67 13.58
C PRO A 40 7.50 -6.90 13.22
N SER A 41 6.57 -6.32 13.99
CA SER A 41 5.13 -6.48 13.73
C SER A 41 4.70 -5.90 12.39
N MET A 42 5.24 -4.74 11.99
CA MET A 42 4.98 -4.16 10.68
C MET A 42 5.58 -5.02 9.56
N LYS A 43 6.78 -5.59 9.76
CA LYS A 43 7.40 -6.50 8.78
C LYS A 43 6.56 -7.76 8.58
N GLU A 44 6.07 -8.36 9.66
CA GLU A 44 5.17 -9.52 9.58
C GLU A 44 3.85 -9.19 8.88
N PHE A 45 3.28 -8.02 9.18
CA PHE A 45 2.09 -7.55 8.48
C PHE A 45 2.33 -7.36 6.98
N LEU A 46 3.44 -6.72 6.58
CA LEU A 46 3.79 -6.57 5.16
C LEU A 46 3.95 -7.92 4.47
N LYS A 47 4.59 -8.90 5.11
CA LYS A 47 4.68 -10.27 4.59
C LYS A 47 3.30 -10.89 4.36
N SER A 48 2.35 -10.67 5.28
CA SER A 48 0.98 -11.20 5.14
C SER A 48 0.24 -10.64 3.92
N ILE A 49 0.56 -9.40 3.49
CA ILE A 49 0.01 -8.79 2.28
C ILE A 49 0.95 -8.94 1.07
N LYS A 50 1.82 -9.96 1.05
CA LYS A 50 2.75 -10.23 -0.06
C LYS A 50 3.68 -9.06 -0.38
N ASN A 51 4.08 -8.31 0.65
CA ASN A 51 4.92 -7.11 0.56
C ASN A 51 4.40 -6.05 -0.42
N ARG A 52 3.07 -5.95 -0.58
CA ARG A 52 2.43 -4.89 -1.37
C ARG A 52 2.41 -3.59 -0.59
N TRP A 53 3.46 -2.79 -0.74
CA TRP A 53 3.55 -1.46 -0.15
C TRP A 53 4.18 -0.46 -1.10
N ILE A 54 3.87 0.82 -0.87
CA ILE A 54 4.41 1.96 -1.64
C ILE A 54 4.86 3.06 -0.68
N ILE A 55 5.75 3.93 -1.17
CA ILE A 55 5.98 5.24 -0.55
C ILE A 55 5.06 6.24 -1.22
N SER A 56 4.34 7.04 -0.43
CA SER A 56 3.62 8.20 -0.90
C SER A 56 4.52 9.43 -0.73
N PRO A 57 5.11 9.98 -1.81
CA PRO A 57 6.03 11.12 -1.70
C PRO A 57 5.31 12.33 -1.11
N ASN A 58 5.95 13.03 -0.18
CA ASN A 58 5.39 14.24 0.42
C ASN A 58 5.26 15.36 -0.65
N PRO A 59 4.06 15.90 -0.92
CA PRO A 59 3.85 16.96 -1.90
C PRO A 59 4.54 18.29 -1.55
N ASP A 60 4.88 18.53 -0.28
CA ASP A 60 5.64 19.70 0.15
C ASP A 60 7.12 19.63 -0.25
N ILE A 61 7.61 18.43 -0.60
CA ILE A 61 9.00 18.15 -0.95
C ILE A 61 9.15 17.83 -2.45
N PHE A 62 8.19 17.10 -3.02
CA PHE A 62 8.25 16.58 -4.37
C PHE A 62 7.10 17.08 -5.24
N ASN A 63 7.45 17.48 -6.47
CA ASN A 63 6.48 17.89 -7.48
C ASN A 63 5.97 16.70 -8.29
N LYS A 64 4.76 16.82 -8.85
CA LYS A 64 4.15 15.80 -9.73
C LYS A 64 5.04 15.34 -10.89
N ASN A 65 5.93 16.22 -11.35
CA ASN A 65 6.81 15.96 -12.48
C ASN A 65 8.12 15.26 -12.09
N ASP A 66 8.42 15.17 -10.79
CA ASP A 66 9.65 14.55 -10.31
C ASP A 66 9.70 13.07 -10.65
N LYS A 67 10.90 12.61 -10.99
CA LYS A 67 11.15 11.21 -11.37
C LYS A 67 10.66 10.24 -10.29
N VAL A 68 10.84 10.59 -9.02
CA VAL A 68 10.43 9.75 -7.88
C VAL A 68 8.91 9.63 -7.77
N VAL A 69 8.16 10.71 -8.05
CA VAL A 69 6.69 10.70 -8.03
C VAL A 69 6.16 9.86 -9.18
N LYS A 70 6.67 10.08 -10.40
CA LYS A 70 6.29 9.29 -11.59
C LYS A 70 6.57 7.80 -11.38
N LYS A 71 7.75 7.45 -10.83
CA LYS A 71 8.13 6.07 -10.54
C LYS A 71 7.20 5.43 -9.51
N ASN A 72 6.90 6.10 -8.40
CA ASN A 72 5.97 5.57 -7.39
C ASN A 72 4.56 5.38 -7.94
N MET A 73 4.07 6.32 -8.75
CA MET A 73 2.76 6.20 -9.40
C MET A 73 2.70 5.05 -10.39
N ALA A 74 3.73 4.87 -11.22
CA ALA A 74 3.82 3.74 -12.15
C ALA A 74 3.83 2.39 -11.40
N SER A 75 4.67 2.27 -10.36
CA SER A 75 4.73 1.05 -9.53
C SER A 75 3.41 0.76 -8.82
N THR A 76 2.74 1.80 -8.31
CA THR A 76 1.42 1.67 -7.68
C THR A 76 0.39 1.15 -8.68
N ARG A 77 0.37 1.72 -9.90
CA ARG A 77 -0.51 1.25 -10.98
C ARG A 77 -0.22 -0.22 -11.33
N GLU A 78 1.04 -0.60 -11.47
CA GLU A 78 1.45 -1.98 -11.72
C GLU A 78 1.02 -2.95 -10.62
N MET A 79 1.01 -2.53 -9.35
CA MET A 79 0.48 -3.35 -8.25
C MET A 79 -1.03 -3.52 -8.35
N ILE A 80 -1.77 -2.45 -8.66
CA ILE A 80 -3.24 -2.47 -8.75
C ILE A 80 -3.70 -3.38 -9.89
N ILE A 81 -3.09 -3.29 -11.08
CA ILE A 81 -3.50 -4.11 -12.24
C ILE A 81 -3.23 -5.61 -12.04
N LYS A 82 -2.38 -5.99 -11.09
CA LYS A 82 -2.10 -7.39 -10.75
C LYS A 82 -3.18 -8.02 -9.88
N PHE A 83 -4.15 -7.26 -9.39
CA PHE A 83 -5.34 -7.84 -8.78
C PHE A 83 -6.26 -8.38 -9.86
N ASN A 84 -6.52 -9.69 -9.82
CA ASN A 84 -7.32 -10.38 -10.84
C ASN A 84 -8.75 -9.83 -10.94
N ASN A 85 -9.34 -9.44 -9.81
CA ASN A 85 -10.70 -8.93 -9.73
C ASN A 85 -10.79 -7.88 -8.61
N ALA A 86 -11.81 -7.03 -8.68
CA ALA A 86 -12.19 -6.20 -7.55
C ALA A 86 -12.58 -7.09 -6.36
N TYR A 87 -12.18 -6.68 -5.16
CA TYR A 87 -12.58 -7.36 -3.95
C TYR A 87 -14.11 -7.32 -3.81
N ASN A 88 -14.72 -8.46 -3.53
CA ASN A 88 -16.17 -8.55 -3.35
C ASN A 88 -16.51 -9.37 -2.10
N LEU A 89 -17.63 -9.02 -1.51
CA LEU A 89 -18.25 -9.66 -0.37
C LEU A 89 -19.76 -9.69 -0.63
N GLN A 90 -20.49 -10.50 0.12
CA GLN A 90 -21.93 -10.62 -0.04
C GLN A 90 -22.65 -9.27 0.17
N ASN A 91 -22.26 -8.50 1.19
CA ASN A 91 -22.78 -7.16 1.45
C ASN A 91 -22.48 -6.14 0.34
N PHE A 92 -21.38 -6.30 -0.42
CA PHE A 92 -21.14 -5.46 -1.61
C PHE A 92 -22.06 -5.82 -2.78
N LYS A 93 -22.63 -7.03 -2.82
CA LYS A 93 -23.61 -7.41 -3.84
C LYS A 93 -24.99 -6.80 -3.57
N GLU A 94 -25.35 -6.63 -2.30
CA GLU A 94 -26.62 -6.03 -1.88
C GLU A 94 -26.68 -4.51 -2.13
N ALA A 95 -25.52 -3.85 -2.15
CA ALA A 95 -25.39 -2.42 -2.41
C ALA A 95 -25.21 -2.07 -3.90
N ARG A 96 -25.27 -3.06 -4.80
CA ARG A 96 -25.01 -2.92 -6.23
C ARG A 96 -26.30 -2.88 -7.03
#